data_AF-A0A939W1G0-F1
#
_entry.id   AF-A0A939W1G0-F1
#
_cell.length_a   1.000
_cell.length_b   1.000
_cell.length_c   1.000
_cell.angle_alpha   90.00
_cell.angle_beta   90.00
_cell.angle_gamma   90.00
#
_symmetry.space_group_name_H-M   'P 1'
#
loop_
_entity.id
_entity.type
_entity.pdbx_description
1 polymer ?
#
loop_
_entity_poly.entity_id
_entity_poly.type
_entity_poly.pdbx_seq_one_letter_code
_entity_poly.pdbx_strand_id
1 'polypeptide(L)'
;MNAITYKEIFPLIKENKMWLGNGFSAGNAYFGLPEKARTDYAAGVFNQGTGLVKFRNVCWFTNIEHGKRHKPQKLMTMEENIKFSRHKEIKNIGYSKYDNYDAIEVPFTDSIPSDYEGVMGVPISFLDKYCPEQFEVLGATQRGCHDAVPDTKKYDDYWEMTQDGKKTGSSGNKTNENANVLTNDGKKNYFVNKEGRIIQSVYQRIFIKKKNIL
;
A
#
# COMPACT_ATOMS: atom_id res chain seq x y z
N MET A 1 -7.37 0.28 7.85
CA MET A 1 -6.22 0.41 6.93
C MET A 1 -6.45 1.49 5.87
N ASN A 2 -7.62 1.56 5.22
CA ASN A 2 -7.92 2.61 4.22
C ASN A 2 -7.79 4.05 4.75
N ALA A 3 -8.04 4.27 6.05
CA ALA A 3 -7.90 5.59 6.69
C ALA A 3 -6.48 6.19 6.61
N ILE A 4 -5.45 5.36 6.42
CA ILE A 4 -4.05 5.78 6.31
C ILE A 4 -3.86 6.81 5.19
N THR A 5 -4.54 6.61 4.05
CA THR A 5 -4.34 7.43 2.85
C THR A 5 -5.36 8.57 2.77
N TYR A 6 -6.14 8.82 3.82
CA TYR A 6 -7.06 9.96 3.86
C TYR A 6 -6.29 11.28 3.78
N LYS A 7 -6.88 12.29 3.14
CA LYS A 7 -6.23 13.56 2.83
C LYS A 7 -5.78 14.30 4.09
N GLU A 8 -6.46 14.07 5.21
CA GLU A 8 -6.20 14.68 6.51
C GLU A 8 -5.20 13.87 7.36
N ILE A 9 -5.03 12.57 7.06
CA ILE A 9 -4.21 11.65 7.85
C ILE A 9 -2.84 11.42 7.21
N PHE A 10 -2.80 11.19 5.91
CA PHE A 10 -1.57 10.83 5.21
C PHE A 10 -0.48 11.91 5.32
N PRO A 11 -0.78 13.23 5.20
CA PRO A 11 0.23 14.27 5.41
C PRO A 11 0.88 14.20 6.78
N LEU A 12 0.12 13.90 7.85
CA LEU A 12 0.66 13.76 9.19
C LEU A 12 1.61 12.56 9.32
N ILE A 13 1.30 11.45 8.63
CA ILE A 13 2.19 10.28 8.57
C ILE A 13 3.45 10.59 7.79
N LYS A 14 3.31 11.19 6.61
CA LYS A 14 4.42 11.59 5.73
C LYS A 14 5.38 12.54 6.46
N GLU A 15 4.85 13.53 7.17
CA GLU A 15 5.62 14.51 7.95
C GLU A 15 6.10 13.97 9.31
N ASN A 16 5.89 12.69 9.62
CA ASN A 16 6.25 12.08 10.90
C ASN A 16 5.62 12.76 12.14
N LYS A 17 4.45 13.38 11.98
CA LYS A 17 3.63 13.95 13.07
C LYS A 17 2.64 12.95 13.67
N MET A 18 2.40 11.85 12.96
CA MET A 18 1.53 10.75 13.36
C MET A 18 2.06 9.43 12.80
N TRP A 19 1.80 8.32 13.49
CA TRP A 19 2.16 6.98 13.03
C TRP A 19 1.18 5.93 13.51
N LEU A 20 1.30 4.72 12.95
CA LEU A 20 0.59 3.55 13.44
C LEU A 20 1.14 3.18 14.80
N GLY A 21 0.27 3.15 15.81
CA GLY A 21 0.65 2.70 17.13
C GLY A 21 0.89 1.19 17.18
N ASN A 22 1.49 0.73 18.27
CA ASN A 22 1.65 -0.71 18.55
C ASN A 22 0.34 -1.33 19.05
N GLY A 23 -0.64 -1.35 18.16
CA GLY A 23 -2.03 -1.68 18.49
C GLY A 23 -2.38 -3.14 18.29
N PHE A 24 -3.53 -3.35 17.67
CA PHE A 24 -4.24 -4.61 17.68
C PHE A 24 -3.70 -5.64 16.69
N SER A 25 -3.43 -6.86 17.18
CA SER A 25 -3.01 -7.98 16.32
C SER A 25 -4.07 -8.30 15.27
N ALA A 26 -3.65 -8.27 14.00
CA ALA A 26 -4.52 -8.44 12.83
C ALA A 26 -5.74 -7.48 12.81
N GLY A 27 -5.59 -6.28 13.40
CA GLY A 27 -6.65 -5.28 13.45
C GLY A 27 -7.86 -5.66 14.31
N ASN A 28 -7.70 -6.63 15.21
CA ASN A 28 -8.75 -7.09 16.13
C ASN A 28 -8.65 -6.37 17.47
N ALA A 29 -9.46 -5.33 17.65
CA ALA A 29 -9.57 -4.62 18.91
C ALA A 29 -10.65 -5.23 19.80
N TYR A 30 -10.42 -5.19 21.10
CA TYR A 30 -11.35 -5.70 22.11
C TYR A 30 -11.64 -4.59 23.11
N PHE A 31 -12.91 -4.24 23.25
CA PHE A 31 -13.34 -3.17 24.15
C PHE A 31 -14.29 -3.72 25.21
N GLY A 32 -14.09 -3.31 26.46
CA GLY A 32 -15.00 -3.61 27.55
C GLY A 32 -16.22 -2.69 27.49
N LEU A 33 -17.39 -3.26 27.71
CA LEU A 33 -18.64 -2.50 27.76
C LEU A 33 -19.23 -2.47 29.17
N PRO A 34 -19.79 -1.32 29.59
CA PRO A 34 -20.65 -1.27 30.76
C PRO A 34 -21.76 -2.31 30.64
N GLU A 35 -22.14 -2.93 31.76
CA GLU A 35 -23.13 -4.01 31.76
C GLU A 35 -24.46 -3.61 31.12
N LYS A 36 -24.88 -2.35 31.35
CA LYS A 36 -26.10 -1.75 30.78
C LYS A 36 -26.05 -1.57 29.25
N ALA A 37 -24.87 -1.59 28.64
CA ALA A 37 -24.66 -1.44 27.20
C ALA A 37 -24.44 -2.79 26.48
N ARG A 38 -24.52 -3.91 27.20
CA ARG A 38 -24.42 -5.26 26.62
C ARG A 38 -25.74 -5.61 25.94
N THR A 39 -25.84 -5.34 24.65
CA THR A 39 -26.98 -5.71 23.79
C THR A 39 -26.79 -7.07 23.15
N ASP A 40 -27.77 -7.53 22.37
CA ASP A 40 -27.66 -8.74 21.55
C ASP A 40 -26.62 -8.56 20.43
N TYR A 41 -25.38 -8.96 20.69
CA TYR A 41 -24.32 -9.03 19.69
C TYR A 41 -24.44 -10.29 18.85
N ALA A 42 -24.02 -10.20 17.58
CA ALA A 42 -23.87 -11.38 16.73
C ALA A 42 -22.92 -12.41 17.38
N ALA A 43 -23.16 -13.70 17.12
CA ALA A 43 -22.36 -14.79 17.67
C ALA A 43 -20.86 -14.61 17.36
N GLY A 44 -20.00 -14.76 18.38
CA GLY A 44 -18.54 -14.62 18.27
C GLY A 44 -18.01 -13.19 18.27
N VAL A 45 -18.88 -12.18 18.39
CA VAL A 45 -18.50 -10.76 18.53
C VAL A 45 -18.32 -10.37 20.00
N PHE A 46 -19.19 -10.86 20.88
CA PHE A 46 -19.11 -10.66 22.33
C PHE A 46 -18.62 -11.93 23.04
N ASN A 47 -17.71 -11.77 23.99
CA ASN A 47 -17.28 -12.84 24.88
C ASN A 47 -17.88 -12.63 26.27
N GLN A 48 -18.83 -13.48 26.66
CA GLN A 48 -19.48 -13.41 27.97
C GLN A 48 -18.51 -13.60 29.15
N GLY A 49 -17.50 -14.46 29.00
CA GLY A 49 -16.51 -14.74 30.06
C GLY A 49 -15.54 -13.60 30.33
N THR A 50 -15.25 -12.76 29.33
CA THR A 50 -14.36 -11.59 29.49
C THR A 50 -15.10 -10.25 29.48
N GLY A 51 -16.36 -10.22 29.07
CA GLY A 51 -17.14 -8.99 28.90
C GLY A 51 -16.65 -8.09 27.74
N LEU A 52 -15.82 -8.62 26.84
CA LEU A 52 -15.21 -7.87 25.73
C LEU A 52 -15.97 -8.06 24.42
N VAL A 53 -16.07 -6.98 23.65
CA VAL A 53 -16.58 -6.99 22.27
C VAL A 53 -15.42 -6.82 21.28
N LYS A 54 -15.38 -7.69 20.27
CA LYS A 54 -14.39 -7.71 19.21
C LYS A 54 -14.81 -6.84 18.03
N PHE A 55 -13.97 -5.87 17.68
CA PHE A 55 -14.08 -5.09 16.45
C PHE A 55 -12.94 -5.44 15.50
N ARG A 56 -13.27 -5.72 14.24
CA ARG A 56 -12.29 -6.01 13.19
C ARG A 56 -11.90 -4.74 12.45
N ASN A 57 -10.78 -4.78 11.73
CA ASN A 57 -10.27 -3.69 10.89
C ASN A 57 -9.99 -2.38 11.64
N VAL A 58 -9.76 -2.46 12.95
CA VAL A 58 -9.42 -1.29 13.78
C VAL A 58 -7.95 -0.94 13.58
N CYS A 59 -7.68 0.36 13.48
CA CYS A 59 -6.34 0.91 13.31
C CYS A 59 -6.15 1.97 14.39
N TRP A 60 -5.02 1.93 15.10
CA TRP A 60 -4.68 2.91 16.10
C TRP A 60 -3.59 3.82 15.55
N PHE A 61 -3.87 5.12 15.52
CA PHE A 61 -2.90 6.16 15.19
C PHE A 61 -2.49 6.87 16.46
N THR A 62 -1.22 7.24 16.55
CA THR A 62 -0.65 7.90 17.71
C THR A 62 0.48 8.84 17.28
N ASN A 63 0.87 9.71 18.20
CA ASN A 63 2.11 10.50 18.16
C ASN A 63 3.00 10.17 19.38
N ILE A 64 2.71 9.07 20.09
CA ILE A 64 3.51 8.57 21.19
C ILE A 64 4.54 7.58 20.65
N GLU A 65 5.81 7.82 20.97
CA GLU A 65 6.92 7.02 20.46
C GLU A 65 6.89 5.58 20.99
N HIS A 66 7.32 4.64 20.16
CA HIS A 66 7.41 3.23 20.55
C HIS A 66 8.49 2.47 19.77
N GLY A 67 9.13 1.49 20.41
CA GLY A 67 10.28 0.77 19.83
C GLY A 67 10.00 0.10 18.47
N LYS A 68 8.76 -0.33 18.19
CA LYS A 68 8.40 -0.90 16.87
C LYS A 68 8.66 0.07 15.70
N ARG A 69 8.51 1.38 15.94
CA ARG A 69 8.69 2.44 14.92
C ARG A 69 10.15 2.55 14.51
N HIS A 70 11.07 2.42 15.46
CA HIS A 70 12.51 2.54 15.21
C HIS A 70 13.18 1.17 14.97
N LYS A 71 12.45 0.23 14.35
CA LYS A 71 12.98 -1.10 14.05
C LYS A 71 13.22 -1.23 12.55
N PRO A 72 14.46 -0.98 12.07
CA PRO A 72 14.81 -1.22 10.68
C PRO A 72 14.51 -2.67 10.27
N GLN A 73 13.97 -2.82 9.07
CA GLN A 73 13.76 -4.11 8.46
C GLN A 73 15.07 -4.62 7.87
N LYS A 74 15.34 -5.92 8.03
CA LYS A 74 16.39 -6.59 7.26
C LYS A 74 15.89 -6.79 5.84
N LEU A 75 16.64 -6.28 4.87
CA LEU A 75 16.30 -6.30 3.45
C LEU A 75 17.35 -7.11 2.68
N MET A 76 16.94 -7.72 1.58
CA MET A 76 17.81 -8.39 0.63
C MET A 76 18.11 -7.46 -0.55
N THR A 77 19.19 -7.70 -1.29
CA THR A 77 19.47 -6.98 -2.55
C THR A 77 18.42 -7.29 -3.62
N MET A 78 18.37 -6.53 -4.71
CA MET A 78 17.50 -6.85 -5.85
C MET A 78 17.79 -8.27 -6.38
N GLU A 79 19.07 -8.64 -6.52
CA GLU A 79 19.48 -9.95 -7.00
C GLU A 79 19.04 -11.07 -6.06
N GLU A 80 19.25 -10.90 -4.76
CA GLU A 80 18.82 -11.86 -3.74
C GLU A 80 17.29 -11.99 -3.70
N ASN A 81 16.54 -10.89 -3.81
CA ASN A 81 15.09 -10.93 -3.89
C ASN A 81 14.63 -11.72 -5.13
N ILE A 82 15.22 -11.47 -6.31
CA ILE A 82 14.92 -12.22 -7.54
C ILE A 82 15.19 -13.72 -7.34
N LYS A 83 16.25 -14.09 -6.65
CA LYS A 83 16.64 -15.49 -6.48
C LYS A 83 15.85 -16.22 -5.39
N PHE A 84 15.61 -15.56 -4.25
CA PHE A 84 15.17 -16.19 -3.01
C PHE A 84 13.78 -15.75 -2.53
N SER A 85 13.13 -14.79 -3.19
CA SER A 85 11.79 -14.36 -2.78
C SER A 85 10.81 -15.54 -2.76
N ARG A 86 9.95 -15.55 -1.75
CA ARG A 86 8.82 -16.48 -1.63
C ARG A 86 7.66 -16.11 -2.54
N HIS A 87 7.66 -14.88 -3.07
CA HIS A 87 6.60 -14.34 -3.91
C HIS A 87 6.93 -14.58 -5.38
N LYS A 88 6.01 -15.23 -6.09
CA LYS A 88 6.22 -15.65 -7.48
C LYS A 88 6.33 -14.46 -8.43
N GLU A 89 5.75 -13.33 -8.06
CA GLU A 89 5.76 -12.08 -8.82
C GLU A 89 7.15 -11.41 -8.84
N ILE A 90 8.02 -11.74 -7.88
CA ILE A 90 9.39 -11.23 -7.80
C ILE A 90 10.40 -12.32 -8.16
N LYS A 91 10.17 -13.56 -7.70
CA LYS A 91 11.10 -14.66 -7.89
C LYS A 91 11.31 -14.96 -9.37
N ASN A 92 12.55 -14.87 -9.84
CA ASN A 92 12.99 -15.02 -11.23
C ASN A 92 12.36 -14.03 -12.22
N ILE A 93 11.66 -12.99 -11.74
CA ILE A 93 10.99 -11.98 -12.57
C ILE A 93 11.58 -10.60 -12.32
N GLY A 94 11.84 -10.26 -11.05
CA GLY A 94 12.29 -8.93 -10.64
C GLY A 94 11.15 -7.93 -10.51
N TYR A 95 11.46 -6.67 -10.79
CA TYR A 95 10.60 -5.54 -10.46
C TYR A 95 10.18 -4.82 -11.72
N SER A 96 8.88 -4.56 -11.86
CA SER A 96 8.37 -3.71 -12.93
C SER A 96 8.64 -2.24 -12.63
N LYS A 97 8.88 -1.44 -13.67
CA LYS A 97 8.82 0.02 -13.59
C LYS A 97 7.41 0.49 -13.85
N TYR A 98 6.98 1.56 -13.19
CA TYR A 98 5.74 2.21 -13.56
C TYR A 98 5.89 2.92 -14.90
N ASP A 99 4.78 2.99 -15.63
CA ASP A 99 4.71 3.68 -16.90
C ASP A 99 4.53 5.19 -16.73
N ASN A 100 3.89 5.61 -15.63
CA ASN A 100 3.53 7.00 -15.34
C ASN A 100 4.22 7.57 -14.09
N TYR A 101 5.20 6.88 -13.52
CA TYR A 101 6.02 7.40 -12.41
C TYR A 101 7.46 6.93 -12.59
N ASP A 102 8.43 7.77 -12.21
CA ASP A 102 9.83 7.36 -12.12
C ASP A 102 10.11 6.56 -10.84
N ALA A 103 9.49 5.38 -10.76
CA ALA A 103 9.59 4.48 -9.62
C ALA A 103 9.38 3.02 -10.04
N ILE A 104 9.83 2.09 -9.20
CA ILE A 104 9.55 0.66 -9.36
C ILE A 104 8.34 0.22 -8.54
N GLU A 105 7.63 -0.78 -9.03
CA GLU A 105 6.61 -1.53 -8.30
C GLU A 105 7.28 -2.54 -7.37
N VAL A 106 7.05 -2.37 -6.08
CA VAL A 106 7.45 -3.33 -5.05
C VAL A 106 6.16 -3.90 -4.42
N PRO A 107 5.66 -5.06 -4.89
CA PRO A 107 4.35 -5.57 -4.50
C PRO A 107 4.30 -6.10 -3.06
N PHE A 108 5.46 -6.34 -2.44
CA PHE A 108 5.54 -6.89 -1.08
C PHE A 108 6.60 -6.15 -0.26
N THR A 109 6.26 -5.79 0.98
CA THR A 109 7.15 -5.08 1.90
C THR A 109 8.44 -5.86 2.20
N ASP A 110 8.40 -7.19 2.25
CA ASP A 110 9.58 -8.04 2.46
C ASP A 110 10.40 -8.27 1.17
N SER A 111 9.99 -7.68 0.05
CA SER A 111 10.74 -7.65 -1.20
C SER A 111 11.27 -6.25 -1.53
N ILE A 112 11.31 -5.33 -0.57
CA ILE A 112 11.98 -4.03 -0.76
C ILE A 112 13.48 -4.30 -0.92
N PRO A 113 14.10 -3.91 -2.05
CA PRO A 113 15.53 -4.11 -2.25
C PRO A 113 16.37 -3.15 -1.40
N SER A 114 17.47 -3.68 -0.85
CA SER A 114 18.40 -2.93 0.00
C SER A 114 19.34 -2.02 -0.79
N ASP A 115 19.51 -2.24 -2.08
CA ASP A 115 20.50 -1.65 -2.99
C ASP A 115 19.86 -0.77 -4.09
N TYR A 116 18.55 -0.54 -4.03
CA TYR A 116 17.86 0.36 -4.96
C TYR A 116 17.70 1.76 -4.36
N GLU A 117 18.36 2.73 -4.99
CA GLU A 117 18.43 4.13 -4.53
C GLU A 117 17.31 5.03 -5.09
N GLY A 118 16.52 4.51 -6.05
CA GLY A 118 15.41 5.23 -6.65
C GLY A 118 14.13 5.22 -5.80
N VAL A 119 13.06 5.81 -6.34
CA VAL A 119 11.74 5.78 -5.70
C VAL A 119 11.10 4.40 -5.89
N MET A 120 10.47 3.91 -4.83
CA MET A 120 9.76 2.63 -4.81
C MET A 120 8.32 2.85 -4.41
N GLY A 121 7.37 2.31 -5.17
CA GLY A 121 5.99 2.23 -4.72
C GLY A 121 5.76 0.91 -3.98
N VAL A 122 5.47 0.99 -2.69
CA VAL A 122 5.22 -0.14 -1.79
C VAL A 122 3.75 -0.22 -1.39
N PRO A 123 3.25 -1.36 -0.87
CA PRO A 123 1.86 -1.47 -0.42
C PRO A 123 1.60 -0.56 0.78
N ILE A 124 0.36 -0.09 0.97
CA ILE A 124 -0.01 0.76 2.13
C ILE A 124 0.32 0.09 3.48
N SER A 125 0.21 -1.25 3.54
CA SER A 125 0.55 -2.04 4.71
C SER A 125 2.04 -1.95 5.11
N PHE A 126 2.91 -1.42 4.25
CA PHE A 126 4.30 -1.09 4.58
C PHE A 126 4.41 -0.26 5.86
N LEU A 127 3.46 0.65 6.12
CA LEU A 127 3.52 1.51 7.29
C LEU A 127 3.48 0.75 8.62
N ASP A 128 3.00 -0.49 8.65
CA ASP A 128 3.08 -1.32 9.87
C ASP A 128 4.52 -1.65 10.25
N LYS A 129 5.45 -1.59 9.29
CA LYS A 129 6.89 -1.84 9.44
C LYS A 129 7.74 -0.63 9.06
N TYR A 130 7.12 0.55 8.95
CA TYR A 130 7.84 1.77 8.57
C TYR A 130 8.76 2.20 9.70
N CYS A 131 10.01 2.43 9.33
CA CYS A 131 11.07 2.96 10.18
C CYS A 131 11.55 4.29 9.60
N PRO A 132 11.31 5.44 10.27
CA PRO A 132 11.65 6.76 9.74
C PRO A 132 13.16 6.98 9.61
N GLU A 133 13.99 6.19 10.29
CA GLU A 133 15.44 6.19 10.13
C GLU A 133 15.88 5.43 8.87
N GLN A 134 15.10 4.45 8.41
CA GLN A 134 15.42 3.61 7.25
C GLN A 134 14.84 4.15 5.95
N PHE A 135 13.68 4.79 6.00
CA PHE A 135 12.94 5.23 4.82
C PHE A 135 12.40 6.64 4.96
N GLU A 136 12.24 7.30 3.83
CA GLU A 136 11.49 8.54 3.67
C GLU A 136 10.20 8.23 2.90
N VAL A 137 9.06 8.76 3.38
CA VAL A 137 7.78 8.70 2.67
C VAL A 137 7.66 9.93 1.80
N LEU A 138 7.55 9.74 0.48
CA LEU A 138 7.46 10.83 -0.48
C LEU A 138 6.01 11.17 -0.84
N GLY A 139 5.14 10.17 -0.85
CA GLY A 139 3.75 10.35 -1.24
C GLY A 139 2.95 9.07 -1.26
N ALA A 140 1.71 9.16 -1.71
CA ALA A 140 0.88 8.00 -2.03
C ALA A 140 0.19 8.24 -3.38
N THR A 141 0.05 7.17 -4.16
CA THR A 141 -0.80 7.21 -5.35
C THR A 141 -2.24 7.43 -4.94
N GLN A 142 -3.03 8.02 -5.84
CA GLN A 142 -4.38 8.53 -5.59
C GLN A 142 -4.42 9.67 -4.55
N ARG A 143 -5.44 10.53 -4.65
CA ARG A 143 -5.78 11.55 -3.63
C ARG A 143 -4.83 12.75 -3.57
N GLY A 144 -4.13 13.05 -4.67
CA GLY A 144 -3.27 14.24 -4.78
C GLY A 144 -2.12 14.31 -3.77
N CYS A 145 -1.73 13.18 -3.15
CA CYS A 145 -0.67 13.13 -2.15
C CYS A 145 0.67 12.69 -2.74
N HIS A 146 0.96 13.04 -3.99
CA HIS A 146 2.14 12.59 -4.74
C HIS A 146 2.93 13.74 -5.37
N ASP A 147 2.82 14.98 -4.86
CA ASP A 147 3.55 16.13 -5.42
C ASP A 147 5.08 15.93 -5.49
N ALA A 148 5.65 15.14 -4.56
CA ALA A 148 7.07 14.80 -4.57
C ALA A 148 7.46 13.73 -5.60
N VAL A 149 6.47 13.04 -6.17
CA VAL A 149 6.61 11.98 -7.19
C VAL A 149 5.50 12.20 -8.23
N PRO A 150 5.63 13.23 -9.09
CA PRO A 150 4.58 13.62 -10.02
C PRO A 150 4.31 12.54 -11.05
N ASP A 151 3.07 12.47 -11.54
CA ASP A 151 2.74 11.56 -12.62
C ASP A 151 3.21 12.12 -13.97
N THR A 152 3.79 11.24 -14.79
CA THR A 152 4.44 11.63 -16.05
C THR A 152 3.56 11.40 -17.28
N LYS A 153 2.44 10.68 -17.11
CA LYS A 153 1.51 10.32 -18.20
C LYS A 153 0.07 10.27 -17.70
N LYS A 154 -0.86 10.64 -18.59
CA LYS A 154 -2.31 10.45 -18.44
C LYS A 154 -2.79 9.41 -19.45
N TYR A 155 -3.94 8.81 -19.17
CA TYR A 155 -4.51 7.71 -19.96
C TYR A 155 -5.93 8.04 -20.47
N ASP A 156 -6.16 9.30 -20.83
CA ASP A 156 -7.50 9.78 -21.18
C ASP A 156 -8.04 9.18 -22.48
N ASP A 157 -7.15 8.69 -23.34
CA ASP A 157 -7.44 7.99 -24.60
C ASP A 157 -7.61 6.46 -24.45
N TYR A 158 -7.53 5.94 -23.23
CA TYR A 158 -7.70 4.51 -22.93
C TYR A 158 -9.14 4.18 -22.55
N TRP A 159 -9.51 2.91 -22.69
CA TRP A 159 -10.73 2.34 -22.12
C TRP A 159 -10.43 1.05 -21.36
N GLU A 160 -11.21 0.77 -20.33
CA GLU A 160 -11.04 -0.44 -19.54
C GLU A 160 -11.65 -1.66 -20.24
N MET A 161 -10.92 -2.76 -20.19
CA MET A 161 -11.28 -4.09 -20.66
C MET A 161 -11.42 -5.03 -19.46
N THR A 162 -12.41 -5.92 -19.50
CA THR A 162 -12.44 -7.07 -18.59
C THR A 162 -11.32 -8.05 -18.91
N GLN A 163 -11.09 -8.99 -18.00
CA GLN A 163 -10.12 -10.08 -18.15
C GLN A 163 -10.36 -10.90 -19.42
N ASP A 164 -11.63 -11.06 -19.82
CA ASP A 164 -12.06 -11.76 -21.05
C ASP A 164 -11.98 -10.90 -22.33
N GLY A 165 -11.41 -9.70 -22.25
CA GLY A 165 -11.26 -8.82 -23.41
C GLY A 165 -12.54 -8.10 -23.87
N LYS A 166 -13.53 -7.95 -22.99
CA LYS A 166 -14.73 -7.13 -23.29
C LYS A 166 -14.54 -5.71 -22.82
N LYS A 167 -14.87 -4.73 -23.67
CA LYS A 167 -14.93 -3.32 -23.25
C LYS A 167 -15.92 -3.16 -22.10
N THR A 168 -15.51 -2.46 -21.06
CA THR A 168 -16.42 -1.97 -20.03
C THR A 168 -16.98 -0.61 -20.43
N GLY A 169 -17.81 0.00 -19.56
CA GLY A 169 -18.23 1.40 -19.70
C GLY A 169 -17.25 2.43 -19.10
N SER A 170 -16.11 1.98 -18.55
CA SER A 170 -15.14 2.87 -17.90
C SER A 170 -14.07 3.39 -18.86
N SER A 171 -13.72 4.67 -18.75
CA SER A 171 -12.58 5.27 -19.44
C SER A 171 -11.28 5.12 -18.63
N GLY A 172 -10.14 5.37 -19.29
CA GLY A 172 -8.81 5.37 -18.70
C GLY A 172 -8.57 6.51 -17.71
N ASN A 173 -9.33 7.60 -17.76
CA ASN A 173 -9.19 8.73 -16.82
C ASN A 173 -9.25 8.27 -15.35
N LYS A 174 -9.99 7.19 -15.05
CA LYS A 174 -10.10 6.64 -13.68
C LYS A 174 -8.80 6.05 -13.14
N THR A 175 -7.84 5.77 -14.02
CA THR A 175 -6.52 5.26 -13.64
C THR A 175 -5.47 6.37 -13.53
N ASN A 176 -5.82 7.61 -13.88
CA ASN A 176 -4.96 8.74 -13.59
C ASN A 176 -4.77 8.86 -12.07
N GLU A 177 -3.59 9.30 -11.63
CA GLU A 177 -3.11 9.26 -10.24
C GLU A 177 -2.86 7.85 -9.65
N ASN A 178 -3.36 6.78 -10.26
CA ASN A 178 -2.91 5.42 -9.92
C ASN A 178 -1.53 5.19 -10.52
N ALA A 179 -0.76 4.29 -9.91
CA ALA A 179 0.42 3.76 -10.59
C ALA A 179 -0.01 2.73 -11.64
N ASN A 180 0.53 2.85 -12.84
CA ASN A 180 0.21 1.97 -13.97
C ASN A 180 1.49 1.25 -14.42
N VAL A 181 1.37 -0.02 -14.80
CA VAL A 181 2.45 -0.83 -15.35
C VAL A 181 2.09 -1.32 -16.75
N LEU A 182 3.09 -1.51 -17.62
CA LEU A 182 2.91 -2.06 -18.97
C LEU A 182 2.78 -3.58 -18.91
N THR A 183 1.65 -4.08 -18.42
CA THR A 183 1.38 -5.50 -18.31
C THR A 183 -0.11 -5.82 -18.46
N ASN A 184 -0.40 -7.11 -18.58
CA ASN A 184 -1.72 -7.69 -18.42
C ASN A 184 -1.55 -9.01 -17.68
N ASP A 185 -1.91 -9.03 -16.39
CA ASP A 185 -1.79 -10.23 -15.55
C ASP A 185 -2.83 -11.31 -15.85
N GLY A 186 -3.81 -11.02 -16.72
CA GLY A 186 -4.93 -11.90 -17.06
C GLY A 186 -5.90 -12.18 -15.92
N LYS A 187 -5.75 -11.48 -14.77
CA LYS A 187 -6.50 -11.71 -13.53
C LYS A 187 -7.32 -10.51 -13.09
N LYS A 188 -7.01 -9.32 -13.61
CA LYS A 188 -7.77 -8.10 -13.35
C LYS A 188 -8.05 -7.40 -14.66
N ASN A 189 -8.96 -6.44 -14.58
CA ASN A 189 -9.21 -5.54 -15.70
C ASN A 189 -7.93 -4.78 -16.05
N TYR A 190 -7.78 -4.47 -17.34
CA TYR A 190 -6.67 -3.71 -17.89
C TYR A 190 -7.23 -2.58 -18.76
N PHE A 191 -6.37 -1.67 -19.18
CA PHE A 191 -6.74 -0.55 -20.04
C PHE A 191 -5.97 -0.63 -21.34
N VAL A 192 -6.63 -0.33 -22.44
CA VAL A 192 -6.03 -0.34 -23.78
C VAL A 192 -6.44 0.90 -24.55
N ASN A 193 -5.53 1.43 -25.36
CA ASN A 193 -5.80 2.55 -26.25
C ASN A 193 -6.02 2.08 -27.70
N LYS A 194 -6.25 3.02 -28.62
CA LYS A 194 -6.53 2.74 -30.04
C LYS A 194 -5.36 2.08 -30.78
N GLU A 195 -4.12 2.28 -30.33
CA GLU A 195 -2.92 1.63 -30.86
C GLU A 195 -2.69 0.22 -30.29
N GLY A 196 -3.55 -0.25 -29.39
CA GLY A 196 -3.41 -1.56 -28.76
C GLY A 196 -2.39 -1.60 -27.61
N ARG A 197 -1.89 -0.46 -27.15
CA ARG A 197 -0.98 -0.37 -26.00
C ARG A 197 -1.76 -0.66 -24.73
N ILE A 198 -1.31 -1.65 -23.97
CA ILE A 198 -1.97 -2.10 -22.73
C ILE A 198 -1.24 -1.59 -21.50
N ILE A 199 -2.00 -1.08 -20.54
CA ILE A 199 -1.54 -0.77 -19.19
C ILE A 199 -2.50 -1.37 -18.16
N GLN A 200 -1.98 -1.62 -16.97
CA GLN A 200 -2.76 -2.12 -15.85
C GLN A 200 -2.49 -1.29 -14.59
N SER A 201 -3.57 -0.81 -13.97
CA SER A 201 -3.50 -0.10 -12.71
C SER A 201 -3.09 -1.05 -11.59
N VAL A 202 -2.09 -0.69 -10.81
CA VAL A 202 -1.83 -1.35 -9.53
C VAL A 202 -2.73 -0.77 -8.44
N TYR A 203 -2.94 -1.54 -7.37
CA TYR A 203 -3.63 -1.03 -6.19
C TYR A 203 -2.83 0.11 -5.56
N GLN A 204 -3.47 0.95 -4.75
CA GLN A 204 -2.85 2.11 -4.11
C GLN A 204 -1.47 1.77 -3.48
N ARG A 205 -0.50 2.66 -3.68
CA ARG A 205 0.91 2.55 -3.28
C ARG A 205 1.34 3.75 -2.47
N ILE A 206 2.30 3.53 -1.57
CA ILE A 206 3.06 4.59 -0.92
C ILE A 206 4.40 4.69 -1.64
N PHE A 207 4.77 5.88 -2.09
CA PHE A 207 6.10 6.13 -2.61
C PHE A 207 7.07 6.38 -1.47
N ILE A 208 8.14 5.60 -1.44
CA ILE A 208 9.21 5.70 -0.47
C ILE A 208 10.57 5.80 -1.15
N LYS A 209 11.54 6.33 -0.43
CA LYS A 209 12.95 6.24 -0.76
C LYS A 209 13.71 5.72 0.45
N LYS A 210 14.75 4.92 0.22
CA LYS A 210 15.66 4.51 1.28
C LYS A 210 16.46 5.74 1.74
N LYS A 211 16.66 5.89 3.05
CA LYS A 211 17.61 6.87 3.57
C LYS A 211 19.01 6.28 3.54
N ASN A 212 19.96 7.04 3.02
CA ASN A 212 21.36 6.71 3.16
C ASN A 212 21.74 6.92 4.63
N ILE A 213 21.99 5.82 5.32
CA ILE A 213 22.56 5.84 6.66
C ILE A 213 24.04 6.18 6.43
N LEU A 214 24.40 7.44 6.73
CA LEU A 214 25.79 7.89 6.83
C LEU A 214 26.49 7.21 8.01
#